data_AF-U6JWP2-F1
#
_entry.id   AF-U6JWP2-F1
#
_cell.length_a   1.000
_cell.length_b   1.000
_cell.length_c   1.000
_cell.angle_alpha   90.00
_cell.angle_beta   90.00
_cell.angle_gamma   90.00
#
_symmetry.space_group_name_H-M   'P 1'
#
loop_
_entity.id
_entity.type
_entity.pdbx_description
1 polymer ?
#
loop_
_entity_poly.entity_id
_entity_poly.type
_entity_poly.pdbx_seq_one_letter_code
_entity_poly.pdbx_strand_id
1 'polypeptide(L)' 'MEKRHNYVRKVAETAVQMFITQDKVNVSGLVLAGSADFKNDLAMSDMFDQRLQAKIIKIVDVSYGGDNGFNQAIELAAET' A
#
# COMPACT_ATOMS: atom_id res chain seq x y z
N MET A 1 -8.10 -9.89 15.95
CA MET A 1 -7.72 -10.14 14.55
C MET A 1 -8.69 -9.50 13.56
N GLU A 2 -10.02 -9.58 13.78
CA GLU A 2 -11.03 -8.95 12.88
C GLU A 2 -10.88 -7.45 12.64
N LYS A 3 -10.55 -6.65 13.66
CA LYS A 3 -10.36 -5.19 13.46
C LYS A 3 -9.21 -4.86 12.51
N ARG A 4 -8.14 -5.66 12.51
CA ARG A 4 -7.02 -5.50 11.58
C ARG A 4 -7.44 -5.91 10.17
N HIS A 5 -8.14 -7.03 10.03
CA HIS A 5 -8.64 -7.51 8.75
C HIS A 5 -9.63 -6.53 8.10
N ASN A 6 -10.55 -5.95 8.88
CA ASN A 6 -11.48 -4.92 8.41
C ASN A 6 -10.75 -3.63 7.99
N TYR A 7 -9.66 -3.29 8.68
CA TYR A 7 -8.84 -2.14 8.31
C TYR A 7 -8.08 -2.39 7.00
N VAL A 8 -7.45 -3.56 6.82
CA VAL A 8 -6.83 -3.98 5.54
C VAL A 8 -7.84 -3.90 4.41
N ARG A 9 -9.03 -4.43 4.61
CA ARG A 9 -10.12 -4.38 3.61
C ARG A 9 -10.47 -2.95 3.23
N LYS A 10 -10.73 -2.09 4.21
CA LYS A 10 -11.08 -0.69 3.96
C LYS A 10 -9.97 0.06 3.21
N VAL A 11 -8.71 -0.21 3.55
CA VAL A 11 -7.54 0.37 2.87
C VAL A 11 -7.46 -0.15 1.43
N ALA A 12 -7.64 -1.45 1.21
CA ALA A 12 -7.67 -2.03 -0.13
C ALA A 12 -8.77 -1.43 -1.01
N GLU A 13 -9.99 -1.30 -0.49
CA GLU A 13 -11.12 -0.68 -1.21
C GLU A 13 -10.84 0.80 -1.53
N THR A 14 -10.26 1.54 -0.58
CA THR A 14 -9.90 2.96 -0.79
C THR A 14 -8.78 3.08 -1.84
N ALA A 15 -7.80 2.18 -1.82
CA ALA A 15 -6.72 2.17 -2.80
C ALA A 15 -7.26 1.93 -4.22
N VAL A 16 -8.21 1.03 -4.40
CA VAL A 16 -8.89 0.82 -5.69
C VAL A 16 -9.58 2.09 -6.16
N GLN A 17 -10.34 2.78 -5.29
CA GLN A 17 -11.03 4.01 -5.67
C GLN A 17 -10.07 5.15 -6.05
N MET A 18 -8.89 5.22 -5.42
CA MET A 18 -7.91 6.28 -5.66
C MET A 18 -6.99 5.97 -6.85
N PHE A 19 -6.59 4.71 -7.02
CA PHE A 19 -5.57 4.29 -7.98
C PHE A 19 -6.13 3.59 -9.23
N ILE A 20 -7.42 3.25 -9.25
CA ILE A 20 -8.09 2.70 -10.43
C ILE A 20 -9.15 3.70 -10.90
N THR A 21 -9.03 4.12 -12.15
CA THR A 21 -9.99 5.00 -12.80
C THR A 21 -10.31 4.43 -14.17
N GLN A 22 -11.61 4.27 -14.48
CA GLN A 22 -12.07 3.68 -15.74
C GLN A 22 -11.43 2.31 -16.05
N ASP A 23 -11.43 1.41 -15.06
CA ASP A 23 -10.87 0.04 -15.20
C ASP A 23 -9.34 -0.02 -15.46
N LYS A 24 -8.64 1.11 -15.35
CA LYS A 24 -7.20 1.19 -15.56
C LYS A 24 -6.50 1.75 -14.33
N VAL A 25 -5.37 1.16 -13.97
CA VAL A 25 -4.50 1.71 -12.93
C VAL A 25 -3.94 3.04 -13.44
N ASN A 26 -4.16 4.12 -12.68
CA ASN A 26 -3.79 5.48 -13.04
C ASN A 26 -2.34 5.84 -12.62
N VAL A 27 -1.66 4.96 -11.87
CA VAL A 27 -0.26 5.09 -11.46
C VAL A 27 0.67 4.13 -12.20
N SER A 28 1.90 4.56 -12.43
CA SER A 28 2.95 3.74 -13.05
C SER A 28 3.39 2.59 -12.14
N GLY A 29 3.36 2.81 -10.83
CA GLY A 29 3.54 1.79 -9.80
C GLY A 29 3.21 2.32 -8.41
N LEU A 30 3.29 1.44 -7.43
CA LEU A 30 2.74 1.62 -6.09
C LEU A 30 3.78 1.20 -5.06
N VAL A 31 3.92 1.98 -3.98
CA VAL A 31 4.83 1.68 -2.88
C VAL A 31 4.01 1.49 -1.62
N LEU A 32 4.23 0.38 -0.92
CA LEU A 32 3.56 0.10 0.35
C LEU A 32 4.48 0.46 1.51
N ALA A 33 4.13 1.49 2.26
CA ALA A 33 4.88 1.92 3.43
C ALA A 33 4.09 1.65 4.71
N GLY A 34 4.77 1.13 5.73
CA GLY A 34 4.15 0.91 7.03
C GLY A 34 5.11 0.32 8.06
N SER A 35 4.76 0.46 9.33
CA SER A 35 5.46 -0.20 10.42
C SER A 35 5.00 -1.65 10.55
N ALA A 36 5.95 -2.55 10.82
CA ALA A 36 5.72 -3.99 11.00
C ALA A 36 5.11 -4.71 9.76
N ASP A 37 4.62 -5.93 9.95
CA ASP A 37 4.15 -6.82 8.88
C ASP A 37 2.82 -6.44 8.23
N PHE A 38 2.17 -5.35 8.66
CA PHE A 38 0.84 -4.98 8.16
C PHE A 38 0.81 -4.74 6.64
N LYS A 39 1.91 -4.19 6.10
CA LYS A 39 2.09 -3.97 4.66
C LYS A 39 2.28 -5.29 3.88
N ASN A 40 2.91 -6.29 4.50
CA ASN A 40 3.05 -7.63 3.92
C ASN A 40 1.69 -8.33 3.91
N ASP A 41 0.94 -8.26 5.01
CA ASP A 41 -0.45 -8.75 5.09
C ASP A 41 -1.34 -8.10 4.02
N LEU A 42 -1.23 -6.78 3.81
CA LEU A 42 -1.99 -6.09 2.76
C LEU A 42 -1.57 -6.53 1.35
N ALA A 43 -0.26 -6.68 1.10
CA ALA A 43 0.27 -7.12 -0.19
C ALA A 43 -0.07 -8.59 -0.53
N MET A 44 -0.20 -9.44 0.49
CA MET A 44 -0.55 -10.87 0.35
C MET A 44 -2.05 -11.12 0.51
N SER A 45 -2.84 -10.13 0.92
CA SER A 45 -4.27 -10.27 1.11
C SER A 45 -4.99 -10.43 -0.23
N ASP A 46 -5.82 -11.47 -0.34
CA ASP A 46 -6.70 -11.70 -1.49
C ASP A 46 -7.71 -10.55 -1.72
N MET A 47 -7.89 -9.67 -0.74
CA MET A 47 -8.76 -8.49 -0.85
C MET A 47 -8.12 -7.33 -1.60
N PHE A 48 -6.81 -7.35 -1.81
CA PHE A 48 -6.12 -6.31 -2.58
C PHE A 48 -6.30 -6.58 -4.08
N ASP A 49 -6.61 -5.54 -4.83
CA ASP A 49 -6.89 -5.69 -6.26
C ASP A 49 -5.64 -6.17 -7.00
N GLN A 50 -5.77 -7.25 -7.78
CA GLN A 50 -4.66 -7.89 -8.48
C GLN A 50 -3.92 -6.92 -9.42
N ARG A 51 -4.62 -5.93 -9.98
CA ARG A 51 -4.00 -4.92 -10.86
C ARG A 51 -3.10 -3.98 -10.08
N LEU A 52 -3.49 -3.62 -8.86
CA LEU A 52 -2.65 -2.84 -7.95
C LEU A 52 -1.52 -3.68 -7.38
N GLN A 53 -1.77 -4.95 -7.08
CA GLN A 53 -0.78 -5.89 -6.59
C GLN A 53 0.37 -6.08 -7.59
N ALA A 54 0.04 -6.22 -8.88
CA ALA A 54 1.02 -6.29 -9.97
C ALA A 54 1.81 -4.97 -10.17
N LYS A 55 1.37 -3.87 -9.55
CA LYS A 55 2.00 -2.56 -9.60
C LYS A 55 2.79 -2.23 -8.35
N ILE A 56 2.84 -3.11 -7.35
CA ILE A 56 3.69 -2.93 -6.18
C ILE A 56 5.15 -2.99 -6.62
N ILE A 57 5.86 -1.87 -6.49
CA ILE A 57 7.29 -1.75 -6.82
C ILE A 57 8.13 -2.13 -5.61
N LYS A 58 7.79 -1.58 -4.44
CA LYS A 58 8.59 -1.70 -3.23
C LYS A 58 7.70 -1.68 -2.00
N ILE A 59 8.16 -2.39 -0.98
CA ILE A 59 7.57 -2.40 0.36
C ILE A 59 8.60 -1.79 1.29
N VAL A 60 8.24 -0.72 1.99
CA VAL A 60 9.16 0.08 2.81
C VAL A 60 8.73 0.04 4.27
N ASP A 61 9.69 -0.29 5.14
CA ASP A 61 9.55 -0.19 6.58
C ASP A 61 9.78 1.25 7.04
N VAL A 62 8.75 1.85 7.64
CA VAL A 62 8.84 3.19 8.24
C VAL A 62 8.66 3.08 9.75
N SER A 63 9.47 3.84 10.49
CA SER A 63 9.43 3.85 11.96
C SER A 63 8.28 4.69 12.51
N TYR A 64 7.78 5.63 11.72
CA TYR A 64 6.74 6.58 12.09
C TYR A 64 5.57 6.53 11.11
N GLY A 65 4.36 6.81 11.59
CA GLY A 65 3.18 7.01 10.74
C GLY A 65 2.95 8.48 10.41
N GLY A 66 1.94 8.76 9.58
CA GLY A 66 1.58 10.13 9.18
C GLY A 66 2.60 10.77 8.25
N ASP A 67 2.66 12.11 8.22
CA ASP A 67 3.50 12.87 7.29
C ASP A 67 5.00 12.57 7.42
N ASN A 68 5.49 12.35 8.65
CA ASN A 68 6.90 12.00 8.87
C ASN A 68 7.24 10.63 8.27
N GLY A 69 6.37 9.64 8.47
CA GLY A 69 6.50 8.33 7.85
C GLY A 69 6.40 8.38 6.33
N PHE A 70 5.51 9.23 5.82
CA PHE A 70 5.33 9.40 4.38
C PHE A 70 6.57 10.00 3.71
N ASN A 71 7.16 11.04 4.29
CA ASN A 71 8.42 11.61 3.77
C ASN A 71 9.55 10.57 3.81
N GLN A 72 9.69 9.85 4.93
CA GLN A 72 10.70 8.79 5.06
C GLN A 72 10.49 7.67 4.03
N ALA A 73 9.23 7.29 3.76
CA ALA A 73 8.92 6.30 2.74
C ALA A 73 9.36 6.75 1.34
N ILE A 74 9.20 8.04 1.02
CA ILE A 74 9.64 8.61 -0.26
C ILE A 74 11.16 8.53 -0.38
N GLU A 75 11.90 8.92 0.65
CA GLU A 75 13.36 8.87 0.65
C GLU A 75 13.88 7.43 0.48
N LEU A 76 13.37 6.50 1.29
CA LEU A 76 13.74 5.09 1.22
C LEU A 76 13.29 4.39 -0.08
N ALA A 77 12.21 4.86 -0.71
CA ALA A 77 11.76 4.37 -2.00
C ALA A 77 12.58 4.96 -3.16
N ALA A 78 13.16 6.15 -2.99
CA ALA A 78 14.02 6.78 -3.97
C ALA A 78 15.42 6.13 -4.02
N GLU A 79 15.91 5.59 -2.91
CA GLU A 79 17.13 4.77 -2.90
C GLU A 79 16.87 3.43 -3.59
N THR A 80 17.53 3.24 -4.73
CA THR A 80 17.28 2.20 -5.74
C THR A 80 17.53 0.78 -5.25
#